data_AF-A0A7K0PAE8-F1
#
_entry.id   AF-A0A7K0PAE8-F1
#
_cell.length_a   1.000
_cell.length_b   1.000
_cell.length_c   1.000
_cell.angle_alpha   90.00
_cell.angle_beta   90.00
_cell.angle_gamma   90.00
#
_symmetry.space_group_name_H-M   'P 1'
#
loop_
_entity.id
_entity.type
_entity.pdbx_description
1 polymer ?
#
loop_
_entity_poly.entity_id
_entity_poly.type
_entity_poly.pdbx_seq_one_letter_code
_entity_poly.pdbx_strand_id
1 'polypeptide(L)'
;MSGNEYVGMAMVPARVLDDLAEVLIDRLDQLLDRLTDRALAAPTPGSALWESEWNNRDSAIGRARAVERSRVRSELVRRAGAGLGLVDHTPPPPLHTQVAQLPRRVRAGRRRVDEAQLTFF
;
A
#
# COMPACT_ATOMS: atom_id res chain seq x y z
N MET A 1 -8.25 3.16 66.31
CA MET A 1 -7.42 3.87 65.31
C MET A 1 -6.86 2.83 64.36
N SER A 2 -7.41 2.75 63.14
CA SER A 2 -6.72 2.16 61.99
C SER A 2 -7.07 3.08 60.82
N GLY A 3 -6.17 4.02 60.54
CA GLY A 3 -6.22 4.83 59.34
C GLY A 3 -6.04 3.90 58.17
N ASN A 4 -7.11 3.70 57.41
CA ASN A 4 -7.03 2.99 56.14
C ASN A 4 -6.29 3.93 55.18
N GLU A 5 -4.97 3.77 55.10
CA GLU A 5 -4.14 4.38 54.06
C GLU A 5 -4.53 3.77 52.72
N TYR A 6 -5.66 4.24 52.19
CA TYR A 6 -5.90 4.21 50.75
C TYR A 6 -4.80 5.11 50.16
N VAL A 7 -3.65 4.51 49.87
CA VAL A 7 -2.61 5.10 49.05
C VAL A 7 -3.32 5.61 47.82
N GLY A 8 -3.43 6.94 47.71
CA GLY A 8 -4.14 7.62 46.65
C GLY A 8 -3.45 7.33 45.32
N MET A 9 -3.83 6.23 44.66
CA MET A 9 -3.59 6.10 43.23
C MET A 9 -4.39 7.21 42.59
N ALA A 10 -3.72 8.30 42.21
CA ALA A 10 -4.29 9.31 41.37
C ALA A 10 -4.75 8.61 40.08
N MET A 11 -6.06 8.40 39.97
CA MET A 11 -6.67 7.77 38.82
C MET A 11 -6.40 8.65 37.61
N VAL A 12 -5.79 8.09 36.56
CA VAL A 12 -5.55 8.82 35.32
C VAL A 12 -6.92 9.24 34.74
N PRO A 13 -7.15 10.54 34.51
CA PRO A 13 -8.43 10.99 33.96
C PRO A 13 -8.70 10.36 32.60
N ALA A 14 -9.94 9.96 32.33
CA ALA A 14 -10.34 9.33 31.05
C ALA A 14 -9.88 10.15 29.82
N ARG A 15 -10.05 11.47 29.86
CA ARG A 15 -9.58 12.39 28.79
C ARG A 15 -8.08 12.24 28.47
N VAL A 16 -7.25 11.96 29.47
CA VAL A 16 -5.81 11.77 29.26
C VAL A 16 -5.56 10.43 28.56
N LEU A 17 -6.33 9.40 28.89
CA LEU A 17 -6.25 8.12 28.19
C LEU A 17 -6.72 8.25 26.74
N ASP A 18 -7.77 9.03 26.49
CA ASP A 18 -8.26 9.31 25.13
C ASP A 18 -7.19 10.06 24.31
N ASP A 19 -6.60 11.13 24.86
CA ASP A 19 -5.51 11.86 24.20
C ASP A 19 -4.31 10.95 23.91
N LEU A 20 -3.95 10.07 24.84
CA LEU A 20 -2.85 9.12 24.67
C LEU A 20 -3.18 8.02 23.64
N ALA A 21 -4.45 7.63 23.53
CA ALA A 21 -4.90 6.69 22.51
C ALA A 21 -4.77 7.29 21.11
N GLU A 22 -5.14 8.55 20.91
CA GLU A 22 -4.93 9.27 19.65
C GLU A 22 -3.44 9.36 19.30
N VAL A 23 -2.60 9.71 20.27
CA VAL A 23 -1.14 9.71 20.06
C VAL A 23 -0.64 8.32 19.68
N LEU A 24 -1.14 7.26 20.30
CA LEU A 24 -0.75 5.90 19.96
C LEU A 24 -1.14 5.55 18.52
N ILE A 25 -2.35 5.92 18.09
CA ILE A 25 -2.82 5.72 16.71
C ILE A 25 -1.87 6.42 15.73
N ASP A 26 -1.55 7.69 15.95
CA ASP A 26 -0.61 8.45 15.11
C ASP A 26 0.76 7.78 15.02
N ARG A 27 1.26 7.23 16.14
CA ARG A 27 2.56 6.55 16.17
C ARG A 27 2.52 5.23 15.42
N LEU A 28 1.43 4.48 15.52
CA LEU A 28 1.24 3.25 14.74
C LEU A 28 1.18 3.58 13.25
N ASP A 29 0.50 4.66 12.85
CA ASP A 29 0.44 5.10 11.46
C ASP A 29 1.81 5.50 10.90
N GLN A 30 2.60 6.25 11.67
CA GLN A 30 3.98 6.62 11.32
C GLN A 30 4.89 5.40 11.21
N LEU A 31 4.74 4.42 12.11
CA LEU A 31 5.52 3.17 12.05
C LEU A 31 5.15 2.37 10.80
N LEU A 32 3.87 2.29 10.48
CA LEU A 32 3.39 1.61 9.29
C LEU A 32 3.90 2.26 8.01
N ASP A 33 3.96 3.60 7.95
CA ASP A 33 4.57 4.31 6.82
C ASP A 33 6.04 3.96 6.67
N ARG A 34 6.81 3.97 7.76
CA ARG A 34 8.24 3.61 7.74
C ARG A 34 8.48 2.17 7.31
N LEU A 35 7.64 1.23 7.75
CA LEU A 35 7.73 -0.17 7.34
C LEU A 35 7.38 -0.35 5.86
N THR A 36 6.38 0.38 5.38
CA THR A 36 6.00 0.39 3.95
C THR A 36 7.14 0.95 3.10
N ASP A 37 7.72 2.07 3.51
CA ASP A 37 8.86 2.69 2.82
C ASP A 37 10.08 1.78 2.81
N ARG A 38 10.36 1.07 3.91
CA ARG A 38 11.43 0.07 3.97
C ARG A 38 11.16 -1.10 3.01
N ALA A 39 9.94 -1.62 2.97
CA ALA A 39 9.58 -2.74 2.10
C ALA A 39 9.73 -2.39 0.61
N LEU A 40 9.48 -1.13 0.27
CA LEU A 40 9.61 -0.61 -1.10
C LEU A 40 11.01 -0.08 -1.44
N ALA A 41 11.96 -0.14 -0.49
CA ALA A 41 13.26 0.51 -0.61
C ALA A 41 13.12 1.99 -1.04
N ALA A 42 12.13 2.69 -0.48
CA ALA A 42 11.84 4.07 -0.82
C ALA A 42 13.07 4.96 -0.58
N PRO A 43 13.33 5.93 -1.47
CA PRO A 43 14.48 6.80 -1.33
C PRO A 43 14.38 7.64 -0.06
N THR A 44 15.52 7.91 0.58
CA THR A 44 15.58 8.74 1.77
C THR A 44 15.05 10.15 1.47
N PRO A 45 14.11 10.69 2.28
CA PRO A 45 13.64 12.06 2.12
C PRO A 45 14.77 13.08 2.05
N GLY A 46 14.69 14.02 1.11
CA GLY A 46 15.73 15.02 0.84
C GLY A 46 16.95 14.51 0.05
N SER A 47 16.97 13.24 -0.37
CA SER A 47 17.97 12.77 -1.35
C SER A 47 17.59 13.20 -2.77
N ALA A 48 18.57 13.29 -3.68
CA ALA A 48 18.32 13.63 -5.08
C ALA A 48 17.36 12.63 -5.78
N LEU A 49 17.44 11.35 -5.42
CA LEU A 49 16.49 10.34 -5.91
C LEU A 49 15.08 10.62 -5.39
N TRP A 50 14.93 10.93 -4.09
CA TRP A 50 13.64 11.29 -3.51
C TRP A 50 13.06 12.54 -4.17
N GLU A 51 13.85 13.59 -4.40
CA GLU A 51 13.40 14.81 -5.08
C GLU A 51 12.92 14.53 -6.51
N SER A 52 13.67 13.72 -7.26
CA SER A 52 13.28 13.30 -8.60
C SER A 52 11.96 12.51 -8.61
N GLU A 53 11.81 11.55 -7.69
CA GLU A 53 10.58 10.77 -7.59
C GLU A 53 9.39 11.62 -7.11
N TRP A 54 9.64 12.54 -6.19
CA TRP A 54 8.65 13.49 -5.68
C TRP A 54 8.13 14.42 -6.77
N ASN A 55 9.03 15.01 -7.57
CA ASN A 55 8.66 15.86 -8.70
C ASN A 55 7.87 15.09 -9.77
N ASN A 56 8.12 13.79 -9.90
CA ASN A 56 7.43 12.91 -10.84
C ASN A 56 6.23 12.16 -10.25
N ARG A 57 5.77 12.50 -9.03
CA ARG A 57 4.69 11.77 -8.35
C ARG A 57 3.37 11.72 -9.13
N ASP A 58 3.09 12.78 -9.88
CA ASP A 58 1.86 12.92 -10.66
C ASP A 58 1.98 12.32 -12.07
N SER A 59 3.12 11.73 -12.41
CA SER A 59 3.29 10.95 -13.64
C SER A 59 2.57 9.59 -13.56
N ALA A 60 2.44 8.89 -14.69
CA ALA A 60 1.89 7.53 -14.68
C ALA A 60 2.71 6.57 -13.79
N ILE A 61 4.04 6.73 -13.78
CA ILE A 61 4.94 5.94 -12.95
C ILE A 61 4.75 6.28 -11.47
N GLY A 62 4.66 7.57 -11.13
CA GLY A 62 4.42 8.03 -9.77
C GLY A 62 3.08 7.53 -9.21
N ARG A 63 2.00 7.60 -10.00
CA ARG A 63 0.70 7.03 -9.62
C ARG A 63 0.74 5.51 -9.44
N ALA A 64 1.42 4.78 -10.32
CA ALA A 64 1.56 3.33 -10.18
C ALA A 64 2.30 2.95 -8.88
N ARG A 65 3.35 3.70 -8.53
CA ARG A 65 4.07 3.53 -7.25
C ARG A 65 3.18 3.84 -6.04
N ALA A 66 2.35 4.88 -6.11
CA ALA A 66 1.40 5.19 -5.03
C ALA A 66 0.38 4.05 -4.82
N VAL A 67 -0.11 3.43 -5.90
CA VAL A 67 -0.99 2.26 -5.81
C VAL A 67 -0.28 1.08 -5.15
N GLU A 68 0.96 0.79 -5.54
CA GLU A 68 1.73 -0.30 -4.92
C GLU A 68 2.04 -0.01 -3.44
N ARG A 69 2.35 1.24 -3.08
CA ARG A 69 2.50 1.66 -1.66
C ARG A 69 1.24 1.40 -0.85
N SER A 70 0.08 1.78 -1.36
CA SER A 70 -1.21 1.51 -0.71
C SER A 70 -1.47 0.02 -0.56
N ARG A 71 -1.15 -0.78 -1.59
CA ARG A 71 -1.30 -2.25 -1.56
C ARG A 71 -0.41 -2.89 -0.49
N VAL A 72 0.87 -2.51 -0.42
CA VAL A 72 1.81 -3.04 0.58
C VAL A 72 1.38 -2.63 1.99
N ARG A 73 0.99 -1.36 2.19
CA ARG A 73 0.49 -0.87 3.48
C ARG A 73 -0.71 -1.68 3.97
N SER A 74 -1.71 -1.90 3.10
CA SER A 74 -2.89 -2.71 3.45
C SER A 74 -2.54 -4.16 3.77
N GLU A 75 -1.61 -4.77 3.04
CA GLU A 75 -1.19 -6.15 3.30
C GLU A 75 -0.40 -6.28 4.62
N LEU A 76 0.41 -5.27 4.97
CA LEU A 76 1.08 -5.22 6.27
C LEU A 76 0.08 -5.13 7.42
N VAL A 77 -0.92 -4.25 7.32
CA VAL A 77 -2.01 -4.15 8.31
C VAL A 77 -2.75 -5.47 8.43
N ARG A 78 -3.13 -6.08 7.30
CA ARG A 78 -3.84 -7.35 7.29
C ARG A 78 -3.05 -8.44 8.00
N ARG A 79 -1.75 -8.58 7.71
CA ARG A 79 -0.88 -9.61 8.33
C ARG A 79 -0.61 -9.33 9.81
N ALA A 80 -0.38 -8.08 10.18
CA ALA A 80 -0.13 -7.70 11.57
C ALA A 80 -1.39 -7.87 12.42
N GLY A 81 -2.53 -7.36 11.94
CA GLY A 81 -3.82 -7.51 12.61
C GLY A 81 -4.25 -8.97 12.72
N ALA A 82 -3.94 -9.79 11.72
CA ALA A 82 -4.04 -11.23 11.78
C ALA A 82 -3.21 -11.80 12.95
N GLY A 83 -1.90 -11.55 12.97
CA GLY A 83 -1.03 -12.03 14.06
C GLY A 83 -1.45 -11.56 15.47
N LEU A 84 -2.12 -10.41 15.57
CA LEU A 84 -2.65 -9.84 16.82
C LEU A 84 -4.06 -10.33 17.20
N GLY A 85 -4.72 -11.11 16.34
CA GLY A 85 -6.11 -11.53 16.54
C GLY A 85 -7.13 -10.38 16.44
N LEU A 86 -6.74 -9.25 15.86
CA LEU A 86 -7.57 -8.04 15.74
C LEU A 86 -8.47 -8.08 14.48
N VAL A 87 -8.11 -8.90 13.49
CA VAL A 87 -8.89 -9.13 12.27
C VAL A 87 -8.90 -10.61 11.92
N ASP A 88 -10.07 -11.11 11.54
CA ASP A 88 -10.22 -12.46 11.00
C ASP A 88 -9.31 -12.63 9.78
N HIS A 89 -8.55 -13.73 9.73
CA HIS A 89 -7.65 -14.06 8.63
C HIS A 89 -8.43 -14.55 7.41
N THR A 90 -9.48 -13.84 6.98
CA THR A 90 -10.05 -14.14 5.67
C THR A 90 -9.07 -13.58 4.64
N PRO A 91 -8.31 -14.42 3.89
CA PRO A 91 -7.44 -13.91 2.85
C PRO A 91 -8.30 -13.11 1.85
N PRO A 92 -7.80 -11.96 1.35
CA PRO A 92 -8.54 -11.22 0.33
C PRO A 92 -8.75 -12.17 -0.86
N PRO A 93 -9.94 -12.16 -1.49
CA PRO A 93 -10.14 -12.91 -2.71
C PRO A 93 -9.05 -12.50 -3.71
N PRO A 94 -8.50 -13.44 -4.50
CA PRO A 94 -7.47 -13.12 -5.46
C PRO A 94 -7.98 -11.95 -6.30
N LEU A 95 -7.17 -10.88 -6.39
CA LEU A 95 -7.38 -9.84 -7.39
C LEU A 95 -7.26 -10.56 -8.74
N HIS A 96 -8.41 -10.98 -9.28
CA HIS A 96 -8.50 -11.34 -10.68
C HIS A 96 -8.14 -10.06 -11.43
N THR A 97 -6.87 -9.95 -11.82
CA THR A 97 -6.48 -9.13 -12.96
C THR A 97 -7.29 -9.70 -14.11
N GLN A 98 -8.51 -9.19 -14.30
CA GLN A 98 -9.23 -9.32 -15.54
C GLN A 98 -8.39 -8.55 -16.55
N VAL A 99 -7.37 -9.22 -17.09
CA VAL A 99 -6.93 -8.94 -18.44
C VAL A 99 -8.19 -9.15 -19.25
N ALA A 100 -8.86 -8.05 -19.59
CA ALA A 100 -10.01 -8.07 -20.47
C ALA A 100 -9.58 -8.87 -21.70
N GLN A 101 -10.05 -10.11 -21.79
CA GLN A 101 -9.84 -10.93 -22.97
C GLN A 101 -10.68 -10.27 -24.05
N LEU A 102 -10.05 -9.35 -24.78
CA LEU A 102 -10.61 -8.82 -26.01
C LEU A 102 -10.95 -10.04 -26.87
N PRO A 103 -12.18 -10.16 -27.40
CA PRO A 103 -12.53 -11.31 -28.22
C PRO A 103 -11.59 -11.36 -29.41
N ARG A 104 -10.75 -12.40 -29.43
CA ARG A 104 -9.86 -12.74 -30.55
C ARG A 104 -10.77 -13.08 -31.73
N ARG A 105 -11.08 -12.07 -32.56
CA ARG A 105 -11.70 -12.27 -33.86
C ARG A 105 -10.76 -13.16 -34.67
N VAL A 106 -11.10 -14.44 -34.72
CA VAL A 106 -10.61 -15.36 -35.73
C VAL A 106 -11.11 -14.81 -37.07
N ARG A 107 -10.20 -14.22 -37.84
CA ARG A 107 -10.40 -14.09 -39.28
C ARG A 107 -9.27 -14.83 -39.98
N ALA A 108 -9.59 -16.04 -40.39
CA ALA A 108 -8.83 -16.76 -41.39
C ALA A 108 -8.66 -15.86 -42.62
N GLY A 109 -7.42 -15.74 -43.09
CA GLY A 109 -7.09 -14.86 -44.20
C GLY A 109 -5.61 -14.92 -44.53
N ARG A 110 -5.15 -16.11 -44.92
CA ARG A 110 -3.85 -16.33 -45.57
C ARG A 110 -3.80 -15.41 -46.80
N ARG A 111 -2.96 -14.38 -46.79
CA ARG A 111 -2.59 -13.66 -48.02
C ARG A 111 -1.07 -13.65 -48.08
N ARG A 112 -0.52 -14.60 -48.85
CA ARG A 112 0.86 -14.57 -49.30
C ARG A 112 1.07 -13.22 -50.00
N VAL A 113 2.10 -12.50 -49.59
CA VAL A 113 2.63 -11.38 -50.36
C VAL A 113 3.33 -12.00 -51.56
N ASP A 114 2.86 -11.65 -52.75
CA ASP A 114 3.42 -12.11 -54.01
C ASP A 114 4.65 -11.24 -54.32
N GLU A 115 5.80 -11.88 -54.46
CA GLU A 115 7.13 -11.27 -54.66
C GLU A 115 7.26 -10.58 -56.03
N ALA A 116 6.22 -10.67 -56.87
CA ALA A 116 6.13 -10.03 -58.18
C ALA A 116 5.69 -8.54 -58.16
N GLN A 117 5.51 -7.90 -57.00
CA GLN A 117 5.12 -6.47 -56.92
C GLN A 117 6.29 -5.49 -56.71
N LEU A 118 7.55 -5.94 -56.75
CA LEU A 118 8.74 -5.07 -56.62
C LEU A 118 9.33 -4.56 -57.94
N THR A 119 8.55 -4.53 -59.02
CA THR A 119 9.04 -4.02 -60.30
C THR A 119 8.00 -3.13 -60.96
N PHE A 120 7.94 -1.84 -60.60
CA PHE A 120 7.57 -0.78 -61.53
C PHE A 120 8.29 0.53 -61.14
N PHE A 121 9.10 0.98 -62.11
CA PHE A 121 9.75 2.27 -62.40
C PHE A 121 9.69 3.42 -61.38
#